data_AF-A0A0B7IJP6-F1
#
_entry.id   AF-A0A0B7IJP6-F1
#
_cell.length_a   1.000
_cell.length_b   1.000
_cell.length_c   1.000
_cell.angle_alpha   90.00
_cell.angle_beta   90.00
_cell.angle_gamma   90.00
#
_symmetry.space_group_name_H-M   'P 1'
#
loop_
_entity.id
_entity.type
_entity.pdbx_description
1 polymer ?
#
loop_
_entity_poly.entity_id
_entity_poly.type
_entity_poly.pdbx_seq_one_letter_code
_entity_poly.pdbx_strand_id
1 'polypeptide(L)'
;MEISFYNTIGLSDFPNKIEMNDNSMLNIPVELLMCGYKKYDKIRNILATVSFYISKNKWTCQPGTVFENIVSDYYVSQMQHIMFVRPFLWEDKLSDLKFGEKKIHCLLCIPISEKELRFKEENGLTSLEKMLFQQKNIDIFDIERESVL
;
A
#
# COMPACT_ATOMS: atom_id res chain seq x y z
N MET A 1 12.05 6.72 17.62
CA MET A 1 11.39 5.41 17.86
C MET A 1 11.98 4.39 16.90
N GLU A 2 12.04 3.12 17.28
CA GLU A 2 12.55 2.07 16.39
C GLU A 2 11.49 1.67 15.35
N ILE A 3 11.91 1.48 14.10
CA ILE A 3 11.04 1.20 12.95
C ILE A 3 11.28 -0.23 12.49
N SER A 4 10.22 -0.93 12.07
CA SER A 4 10.31 -2.21 11.38
C SER A 4 9.77 -2.10 9.96
N PHE A 5 10.42 -2.83 9.05
CA PHE A 5 10.03 -2.95 7.65
C PHE A 5 9.66 -4.39 7.37
N TYR A 6 8.53 -4.58 6.71
CA TYR A 6 8.00 -5.87 6.31
C TYR A 6 7.81 -5.87 4.81
N ASN A 7 8.14 -6.99 4.17
CA ASN A 7 7.93 -7.21 2.75
C ASN A 7 7.35 -8.60 2.55
N THR A 8 6.48 -8.75 1.56
CA THR A 8 6.08 -10.07 1.09
C THR A 8 7.21 -10.71 0.27
N ILE A 9 7.22 -12.04 0.25
CA ILE A 9 8.07 -12.83 -0.64
C ILE A 9 7.17 -13.91 -1.25
N GLY A 10 7.06 -13.93 -2.58
CA GLY A 10 6.26 -14.90 -3.32
C GLY A 10 4.84 -14.45 -3.62
N LEU A 11 4.41 -13.25 -3.19
CA LEU A 11 3.11 -12.72 -3.61
C LEU A 11 3.08 -12.53 -5.13
N SER A 12 4.22 -12.16 -5.70
CA SER A 12 4.37 -11.96 -7.14
C SER A 12 4.07 -13.21 -7.95
N ASP A 13 4.09 -14.42 -7.36
CA ASP A 13 3.74 -15.67 -8.04
C ASP A 13 2.23 -15.84 -8.25
N PHE A 14 1.42 -14.96 -7.63
CA PHE A 14 -0.01 -14.91 -7.84
C PHE A 14 -0.38 -13.82 -8.87
N PRO A 15 -1.46 -14.02 -9.65
CA PRO A 15 -1.87 -13.02 -10.63
C PRO A 15 -2.33 -11.71 -9.99
N ASN A 16 -1.88 -10.60 -10.53
CA ASN A 16 -2.41 -9.26 -10.31
C ASN A 16 -2.74 -8.68 -11.69
N LYS A 17 -3.98 -8.91 -12.13
CA LYS A 17 -4.43 -8.57 -13.49
C LYS A 17 -4.95 -7.14 -13.51
N ILE A 18 -4.22 -6.25 -14.16
CA ILE A 18 -4.58 -4.84 -14.30
C ILE A 18 -5.20 -4.62 -15.67
N GLU A 19 -6.36 -3.94 -15.67
CA GLU A 19 -7.00 -3.47 -16.89
C GLU A 19 -6.26 -2.25 -17.44
N MET A 20 -5.93 -2.32 -18.72
CA MET A 20 -5.22 -1.27 -19.46
C MET A 20 -6.19 -0.36 -20.20
N ASN A 21 -5.70 0.78 -20.69
CA ASN A 21 -6.52 1.76 -21.43
C ASN A 21 -7.16 1.20 -22.71
N ASP A 22 -6.60 0.12 -23.27
CA ASP A 22 -7.14 -0.59 -24.44
C ASP A 22 -8.07 -1.76 -24.05
N ASN A 23 -8.49 -1.81 -22.78
CA ASN A 23 -9.28 -2.88 -22.15
C ASN A 23 -8.58 -4.25 -22.12
N SER A 24 -7.28 -4.32 -22.43
CA SER A 24 -6.50 -5.55 -22.25
C SER A 24 -6.19 -5.79 -20.77
N MET A 25 -6.06 -7.06 -20.38
CA MET A 25 -5.64 -7.44 -19.02
C MET A 25 -4.17 -7.83 -19.03
N LEU A 26 -3.33 -7.06 -18.34
CA LEU A 26 -1.92 -7.42 -18.14
C LEU A 26 -1.72 -7.97 -16.73
N ASN A 27 -0.99 -9.08 -16.62
CA ASN A 27 -0.52 -9.54 -15.32
C ASN A 27 0.71 -8.73 -14.90
N ILE A 28 0.61 -7.99 -13.79
CA ILE A 28 1.71 -7.19 -13.22
C ILE A 28 2.10 -7.81 -11.87
N PRO A 29 3.14 -8.66 -11.80
CA PRO A 29 3.57 -9.27 -10.55
C PRO A 29 4.01 -8.22 -9.52
N VAL A 30 3.51 -8.34 -8.29
CA VAL A 30 3.78 -7.37 -7.22
C VAL A 30 4.34 -8.04 -5.96
N GLU A 31 5.18 -7.30 -5.24
CA GLU A 31 5.47 -7.53 -3.83
C GLU A 31 5.08 -6.29 -3.03
N LEU A 32 4.67 -6.47 -1.79
CA LEU A 32 4.13 -5.41 -0.94
C LEU A 32 5.06 -5.11 0.22
N LEU A 33 5.28 -3.83 0.47
CA LEU A 33 6.00 -3.33 1.63
C LEU A 33 5.05 -2.64 2.59
N MET A 34 5.29 -2.80 3.89
CA MET A 34 4.66 -1.99 4.92
C MET A 34 5.67 -1.75 6.03
N CYS A 35 5.60 -0.57 6.65
CA CYS A 35 6.50 -0.19 7.73
C CYS A 35 5.70 0.42 8.87
N GLY A 36 6.30 0.42 10.06
CA GLY A 36 5.66 0.97 11.25
C GLY A 36 6.60 1.03 12.43
N TYR A 37 6.26 1.86 13.42
CA TYR A 37 6.95 1.83 14.69
C TYR A 37 6.82 0.47 15.36
N LYS A 38 7.88 -0.01 16.01
CA LYS A 38 7.91 -1.33 16.68
C LYS A 38 6.84 -1.50 17.76
N LYS A 39 6.31 -0.40 18.33
CA LYS A 39 5.18 -0.47 19.28
C LYS A 39 3.93 -1.08 18.65
N TYR A 40 3.79 -1.01 17.32
CA TYR A 40 2.70 -1.60 16.56
C TYR A 40 3.07 -3.03 16.13
N ASP A 41 2.65 -4.01 16.91
CA ASP A 41 3.01 -5.43 16.77
C ASP A 41 2.23 -6.20 15.67
N LYS A 42 1.18 -5.60 15.09
CA LYS A 42 0.28 -6.21 14.07
C LYS A 42 0.53 -5.71 12.65
N ILE A 43 1.51 -4.84 12.40
CA ILE A 43 1.80 -4.33 11.05
C ILE A 43 2.02 -5.49 10.05
N ARG A 44 2.78 -6.52 10.45
CA ARG A 44 2.98 -7.73 9.63
C ARG A 44 1.69 -8.50 9.35
N ASN A 45 0.73 -8.48 10.28
CA ASN A 45 -0.53 -9.18 10.15
C ASN A 45 -1.45 -8.46 9.15
N ILE A 46 -1.46 -7.12 9.18
CA ILE A 46 -2.13 -6.30 8.16
C ILE A 46 -1.56 -6.62 6.77
N LEU A 47 -0.24 -6.58 6.62
CA LEU A 47 0.42 -6.90 5.34
C LEU A 47 0.08 -8.33 4.87
N ALA A 48 0.07 -9.30 5.77
CA ALA A 48 -0.33 -10.67 5.45
C ALA A 48 -1.78 -10.73 4.94
N THR A 49 -2.72 -10.06 5.61
CA THR A 49 -4.13 -10.00 5.21
C THR A 49 -4.32 -9.36 3.83
N VAL A 50 -3.65 -8.23 3.57
CA VAL A 50 -3.65 -7.59 2.25
C VAL A 50 -3.13 -8.56 1.17
N SER A 51 -2.05 -9.30 1.44
CA SER A 51 -1.50 -10.28 0.50
C SER A 51 -2.42 -11.49 0.28
N PHE A 52 -3.23 -11.88 1.27
CA PHE A 52 -4.27 -12.91 1.09
C PHE A 52 -5.43 -12.43 0.23
N TYR A 53 -5.87 -11.18 0.35
CA TYR A 53 -6.90 -10.64 -0.55
C TYR A 53 -6.46 -10.70 -2.02
N ILE A 54 -5.19 -10.42 -2.30
CA ILE A 54 -4.65 -10.53 -3.66
C ILE A 54 -4.53 -12.00 -4.07
N SER A 55 -3.81 -12.81 -3.29
CA SER A 55 -3.48 -14.20 -3.68
C SER A 55 -4.68 -15.15 -3.69
N LYS A 56 -5.65 -14.98 -2.77
CA LYS A 56 -6.81 -15.86 -2.59
C LYS A 56 -8.09 -15.26 -3.18
N ASN A 57 -8.43 -14.02 -2.82
CA ASN A 57 -9.65 -13.36 -3.26
C ASN A 57 -9.53 -12.70 -4.64
N LYS A 58 -8.33 -12.71 -5.24
CA LYS A 58 -8.04 -12.18 -6.57
C LYS A 58 -8.31 -10.68 -6.69
N TRP A 59 -8.23 -9.96 -5.57
CA TRP A 59 -8.23 -8.51 -5.59
C TRP A 59 -6.95 -8.03 -6.28
N THR A 60 -7.05 -6.92 -6.98
CA THR A 60 -5.95 -6.37 -7.76
C THR A 60 -5.46 -5.09 -7.10
N CYS A 61 -4.19 -4.76 -7.28
CA CYS A 61 -3.60 -3.55 -6.72
C CYS A 61 -2.62 -2.89 -7.69
N GLN A 62 -2.71 -1.57 -7.73
CA GLN A 62 -1.80 -0.66 -8.40
C GLN A 62 -1.72 0.64 -7.59
N PRO A 63 -0.81 1.57 -7.91
CA PRO A 63 -0.80 2.87 -7.23
C PRO A 63 -2.18 3.54 -7.26
N GLY A 64 -2.66 3.96 -6.09
CA GLY A 64 -3.97 4.54 -5.86
C GLY A 64 -5.12 3.56 -5.61
N THR A 65 -4.91 2.25 -5.73
CA THR A 65 -5.87 1.28 -5.18
C THR A 65 -6.00 1.49 -3.67
N VAL A 66 -7.21 1.29 -3.12
CA VAL A 66 -7.46 1.32 -1.68
C VAL A 66 -8.21 0.06 -1.29
N PHE A 67 -7.71 -0.63 -0.26
CA PHE A 67 -8.44 -1.71 0.43
C PHE A 67 -9.01 -1.13 1.71
N GLU A 68 -10.33 -1.13 1.83
CA GLU A 68 -11.03 -0.44 2.91
C GLU A 68 -11.11 -1.25 4.20
N ASN A 69 -11.07 -0.56 5.34
CA ASN A 69 -11.29 -1.12 6.69
C ASN A 69 -10.33 -2.25 7.14
N ILE A 70 -9.29 -2.56 6.36
CA ILE A 70 -8.34 -3.63 6.69
C ILE A 70 -7.60 -3.37 8.01
N VAL A 71 -7.31 -2.12 8.33
CA VAL A 71 -6.60 -1.78 9.57
C VAL A 71 -7.50 -1.93 10.79
N SER A 72 -8.81 -1.72 10.63
CA SER A 72 -9.80 -1.80 11.71
C SER A 72 -9.94 -3.19 12.33
N ASP A 73 -9.52 -4.24 11.61
CA ASP A 73 -9.44 -5.61 12.15
C ASP A 73 -8.32 -5.78 13.20
N TYR A 74 -7.37 -4.84 13.27
CA TYR A 74 -6.16 -4.94 14.09
C TYR A 74 -5.99 -3.80 15.08
N TYR A 75 -6.40 -2.58 14.71
CA TYR A 75 -6.23 -1.37 15.50
C TYR A 75 -7.49 -0.52 15.52
N VAL A 76 -7.78 0.09 16.67
CA VAL A 76 -8.75 1.19 16.77
C VAL A 76 -8.03 2.47 16.39
N SER A 77 -8.04 2.82 15.11
CA SER A 77 -7.36 4.00 14.55
C SER A 77 -8.24 4.71 13.52
N GLN A 78 -8.02 6.01 13.33
CA GLN A 78 -8.59 6.74 12.19
C GLN A 78 -8.08 6.23 10.84
N MET A 79 -6.90 5.60 10.81
CA MET A 79 -6.27 5.11 9.59
C MET A 79 -6.83 3.73 9.18
N GLN A 80 -8.11 3.69 8.83
CA GLN A 80 -8.87 2.44 8.67
C GLN A 80 -8.53 1.66 7.39
N HIS A 81 -8.11 2.35 6.33
CA HIS A 81 -7.92 1.79 4.99
C HIS A 81 -6.43 1.67 4.64
N ILE A 82 -6.11 0.80 3.69
CA ILE A 82 -4.77 0.67 3.11
C ILE A 82 -4.78 1.21 1.68
N MET A 83 -4.01 2.26 1.43
CA MET A 83 -3.72 2.73 0.08
C MET A 83 -2.40 2.18 -0.42
N PHE A 84 -2.36 1.81 -1.69
CA PHE A 84 -1.12 1.37 -2.36
C PHE A 84 -0.48 2.57 -3.05
N VAL A 85 0.79 2.81 -2.77
CA VAL A 85 1.59 3.87 -3.41
C VAL A 85 2.91 3.33 -3.93
N ARG A 86 3.60 4.11 -4.75
CA ARG A 86 4.99 3.81 -5.10
C ARG A 86 5.87 3.92 -3.85
N PRO A 87 6.88 3.06 -3.66
CA PRO A 87 7.76 3.09 -2.50
C PRO A 87 8.79 4.23 -2.61
N PHE A 88 8.31 5.48 -2.58
CA PHE A 88 9.09 6.69 -2.88
C PHE A 88 10.35 6.87 -2.02
N LEU A 89 10.36 6.38 -0.77
CA LEU A 89 11.55 6.42 0.09
C LEU A 89 12.70 5.53 -0.41
N TRP A 90 12.41 4.55 -1.27
CA TRP A 90 13.35 3.56 -1.77
C TRP A 90 13.25 3.38 -3.28
N GLU A 91 12.80 4.40 -4.00
CA GLU A 91 12.54 4.31 -5.44
C GLU A 91 13.79 3.82 -6.20
N ASP A 92 14.97 4.35 -5.86
CA ASP A 92 16.26 3.93 -6.45
C ASP A 92 16.69 2.50 -6.10
N LYS A 93 16.12 1.90 -5.05
CA LYS A 93 16.51 0.57 -4.55
C LYS A 93 15.52 -0.54 -4.93
N LEU A 94 14.26 -0.18 -5.19
CA LEU A 94 13.16 -1.13 -5.43
C LEU A 94 12.61 -1.08 -6.87
N SER A 95 13.10 -0.16 -7.71
CA SER A 95 12.66 0.02 -9.10
C SER A 95 13.04 -1.14 -10.04
N ASP A 96 14.11 -1.87 -9.72
CA ASP A 96 14.72 -2.89 -10.61
C ASP A 96 14.65 -4.33 -10.08
N LEU A 97 13.68 -4.65 -9.24
CA LEU A 97 13.56 -6.02 -8.72
C LEU A 97 13.20 -7.01 -9.84
N LYS A 98 14.19 -7.80 -10.22
CA LYS A 98 14.07 -8.92 -11.16
C LYS A 98 14.46 -10.21 -10.48
N PHE A 99 13.60 -11.22 -10.57
CA PHE A 99 13.91 -12.58 -10.15
C PHE A 99 13.87 -13.48 -11.39
N GLY A 100 15.06 -13.83 -11.91
CA GLY A 100 15.17 -14.44 -13.24
C GLY A 100 14.67 -13.48 -14.32
N GLU A 101 13.75 -13.97 -15.17
CA GLU A 101 13.11 -13.16 -16.22
C GLU A 101 11.89 -12.36 -15.73
N LYS A 102 11.47 -12.59 -14.48
CA LYS A 102 10.27 -11.97 -13.92
C LYS A 102 10.59 -10.58 -13.38
N LYS A 103 9.98 -9.56 -13.98
CA LYS A 103 9.96 -8.20 -13.44
C LYS A 103 8.92 -8.11 -12.32
N ILE A 104 9.36 -7.65 -11.14
CA ILE A 104 8.52 -7.49 -9.96
C ILE A 104 8.36 -6.00 -9.66
N HIS A 105 7.13 -5.59 -9.38
CA HIS A 105 6.80 -4.22 -8.99
C HIS A 105 6.53 -4.15 -7.49
N CYS A 106 7.30 -3.35 -6.77
CA CYS A 106 7.05 -3.11 -5.36
C CYS A 106 6.03 -2.00 -5.14
N LEU A 107 5.06 -2.25 -4.25
CA LEU A 107 4.10 -1.25 -3.77
C LEU A 107 4.22 -1.07 -2.27
N LEU A 108 4.18 0.17 -1.81
CA LEU A 108 4.12 0.50 -0.40
C LEU A 108 2.65 0.61 0.02
N CYS A 109 2.26 -0.17 1.02
CA CYS A 109 0.98 -0.09 1.68
C CYS A 109 1.05 0.97 2.79
N ILE A 110 0.24 2.03 2.67
CA ILE A 110 0.14 3.07 3.71
C ILE A 110 -1.27 3.12 4.29
N PRO A 111 -1.42 3.22 5.62
CA PRO A 111 -2.69 3.51 6.24
C PRO A 111 -3.20 4.92 5.90
N ILE A 112 -4.47 5.03 5.53
CA ILE A 112 -5.18 6.29 5.32
C ILE A 112 -6.53 6.31 6.05
N SER A 113 -7.02 7.50 6.38
CA SER A 113 -8.35 7.65 6.98
C SER A 113 -9.48 7.65 5.96
N GLU A 114 -10.70 7.47 6.47
CA GLU A 114 -11.93 7.67 5.69
C GLU A 114 -11.99 9.08 5.07
N LYS A 115 -11.54 10.11 5.79
CA LYS A 115 -11.49 11.49 5.26
C LYS A 115 -10.50 11.62 4.10
N GLU A 116 -9.33 10.98 4.22
CA GLU A 116 -8.30 10.97 3.18
C GLU A 116 -8.74 10.18 1.94
N LEU A 117 -9.46 9.07 2.14
CA LEU A 117 -10.10 8.32 1.06
C LEU A 117 -11.11 9.20 0.30
N ARG A 118 -12.04 9.84 1.01
CA ARG A 118 -13.02 10.76 0.39
C ARG A 118 -12.37 11.90 -0.37
N PHE A 119 -11.34 12.52 0.22
CA PHE A 119 -10.60 13.57 -0.48
C PHE A 119 -9.96 13.07 -1.78
N LYS A 120 -9.43 11.84 -1.80
CA LYS A 120 -8.93 11.23 -3.05
C LYS A 120 -10.03 10.96 -4.06
N GLU A 121 -11.22 10.54 -3.62
CA GLU A 121 -12.36 10.33 -4.52
C GLU A 121 -12.82 11.65 -5.17
N GLU A 122 -12.81 12.74 -4.40
CA GLU A 122 -13.21 14.07 -4.88
C GLU A 122 -12.13 14.77 -5.71
N ASN A 123 -10.85 14.63 -5.35
CA ASN A 123 -9.75 15.45 -5.88
C ASN A 123 -8.69 14.65 -6.68
N GLY A 124 -8.82 13.33 -6.72
CA GLY A 124 -7.91 12.41 -7.38
C GLY A 124 -6.66 12.04 -6.56
N LEU A 125 -5.99 10.97 -7.00
CA LEU A 125 -4.79 10.43 -6.35
C LEU A 125 -3.66 11.45 -6.23
N THR A 126 -3.34 12.16 -7.31
CA THR A 126 -2.22 13.12 -7.36
C THR A 126 -2.37 14.21 -6.30
N SER A 127 -3.60 14.70 -6.10
CA SER A 127 -3.91 15.71 -5.09
C SER A 127 -3.70 15.17 -3.68
N LEU A 128 -4.14 13.93 -3.41
CA LEU A 128 -3.93 13.27 -2.12
C LEU A 128 -2.43 13.04 -1.86
N GLU A 129 -1.68 12.46 -2.81
CA GLU A 129 -0.24 12.20 -2.65
C GLU A 129 0.54 13.49 -2.39
N LYS A 130 0.23 14.57 -3.11
CA LYS A 130 0.84 15.89 -2.88
C LYS A 130 0.54 16.40 -1.47
N MET A 131 -0.71 16.28 -1.02
CA MET A 131 -1.08 16.70 0.33
C MET A 131 -0.32 15.88 1.39
N LEU A 132 -0.38 14.54 1.32
CA LEU A 132 0.19 13.66 2.32
C LEU A 132 1.72 13.79 2.40
N PHE A 133 2.42 13.75 1.26
CA PHE A 133 3.87 13.60 1.25
C PHE A 133 4.63 14.92 1.10
N GLN A 134 4.07 15.92 0.42
CA GLN A 134 4.78 17.18 0.16
C GLN A 134 4.34 18.30 1.09
N GLN A 135 3.05 18.42 1.38
CA GLN A 135 2.51 19.53 2.18
C GLN A 135 2.48 19.22 3.67
N LYS A 136 2.01 18.02 4.03
CA LYS A 136 1.82 17.60 5.42
C LYS A 136 2.98 16.74 5.94
N ASN A 137 3.72 16.09 5.04
CA ASN A 137 4.83 15.19 5.35
C ASN A 137 4.44 14.19 6.45
N ILE A 138 3.39 13.41 6.19
CA ILE A 138 2.82 12.48 7.17
C ILE A 138 3.86 11.48 7.67
N ASP A 139 3.71 11.10 8.94
CA ASP A 139 4.48 9.99 9.51
C ASP A 139 3.86 8.66 9.07
N ILE A 140 4.40 8.07 7.99
CA ILE A 140 3.93 6.78 7.47
C ILE A 140 4.21 5.61 8.42
N PHE A 141 5.04 5.80 9.46
CA PHE A 141 5.33 4.77 10.45
C PHE A 141 4.30 4.74 11.59
N ASP A 142 3.50 5.81 11.71
CA ASP A 142 2.48 5.95 12.74
C ASP A 142 1.09 5.52 12.26
N ILE A 143 0.69 4.28 12.57
CA ILE A 143 -0.64 3.77 12.21
C ILE A 143 -1.77 4.43 13.01
N GLU A 144 -1.47 5.10 14.11
CA GLU A 144 -2.45 5.83 14.94
C GLU A 144 -2.36 7.34 14.73
N ARG A 145 -1.67 7.80 13.67
CA ARG A 145 -1.68 9.22 13.32
C ARG A 145 -3.12 9.69 13.09
N GLU A 146 -3.36 10.94 13.42
CA GLU A 146 -4.61 11.62 13.06
C GLU A 146 -4.67 11.91 11.55
N SER A 147 -5.89 12.04 11.04
CA SER A 147 -6.14 12.58 9.71
C SER A 147 -5.53 13.97 9.56
N VAL A 148 -4.92 14.26 8.41
CA VAL A 148 -4.44 15.62 8.08
C VAL A 148 -5.48 16.49 7.35
N LEU A 149 -6.70 15.95 7.23
CA LEU A 149 -7.93 16.57 6.74
C LEU A 149 -8.97 16.77 7.85
#